data_AF-A0A674PFF1-F1
#
_entry.id   AF-A0A674PFF1-F1
#
_cell.length_a   1.000
_cell.length_b   1.000
_cell.length_c   1.000
_cell.angle_alpha   90.00
_cell.angle_beta   90.00
_cell.angle_gamma   90.00
#
_symmetry.space_group_name_H-M   'P 1'
#
loop_
_entity.id
_entity.type
_entity.pdbx_description
1 polymer ?
#
loop_
_entity_poly.entity_id
_entity_poly.type
_entity_poly.pdbx_seq_one_letter_code
_entity_poly.pdbx_strand_id
1 'polypeptide(L)'
;MPPCSCFLSDIQTALYELCWQVVQGNLKLDLATSVLGDMMELRDDMSSILADVFCILDIETSALEEKNRRDHYTQLVGACLVCVPEAILKERLDPETLESLGLIKQAHQFNQKIVKIKTKLFYKQQKFNLLREENEGYAKLITELGQDLSGSITSHLVLESIKSLIGCFNLDPNRVLDIILEVYESRSDQDEFFLSLIKSYMCEPLTLCHILGFKFKFYQEPNEETPKSLYHIAAALLHHNLIELEDLYVHLMPPDVTIVEEHKRDISEAKQLDRKLVKLVLPTDKNEEKDKEDDKNEKLPDNQKLGLLEALLRIGDWHHAQSIMDQMPSFYTTSHKAIALALCQLVHLTVEPLYRRCCFLLCH
;
A
#
# COMPACT_ATOMS: atom_id res chain seq x y z
N MET A 1 -14.36 7.30 -60.43
CA MET A 1 -14.17 8.25 -59.32
C MET A 1 -12.78 8.00 -58.75
N PRO A 2 -11.84 8.94 -58.87
CA PRO A 2 -10.53 8.79 -58.27
C PRO A 2 -10.68 8.83 -56.74
N PRO A 3 -9.79 8.17 -55.99
CA PRO A 3 -9.92 8.05 -54.54
C PRO A 3 -9.72 9.43 -53.89
N CYS A 4 -10.64 9.82 -52.99
CA CYS A 4 -10.63 11.09 -52.26
C CYS A 4 -9.30 11.40 -51.53
N SER A 5 -8.44 10.41 -51.32
CA SER A 5 -7.13 10.56 -50.68
C SER A 5 -6.12 11.38 -51.49
N CYS A 6 -6.15 11.33 -52.83
CA CYS A 6 -5.20 12.09 -53.66
C CYS A 6 -5.51 13.59 -53.67
N PHE A 7 -6.80 13.96 -53.66
CA PHE A 7 -7.21 15.37 -53.58
C PHE A 7 -6.85 16.02 -52.24
N LEU A 8 -6.88 15.26 -51.14
CA LEU A 8 -6.55 15.76 -49.81
C LEU A 8 -5.06 16.08 -49.66
N SER A 9 -4.16 15.27 -50.23
CA SER A 9 -2.72 15.57 -50.21
C SER A 9 -2.41 16.85 -50.99
N ASP A 10 -3.05 17.04 -52.15
CA ASP A 10 -2.81 18.21 -53.00
C ASP A 10 -3.25 19.52 -52.31
N ILE A 11 -4.36 19.49 -51.57
CA ILE A 11 -4.85 20.63 -50.78
C ILE A 11 -3.93 20.92 -49.58
N GLN A 12 -3.49 19.89 -48.85
CA GLN A 12 -2.54 20.05 -47.74
C GLN A 12 -1.23 20.66 -48.22
N THR A 13 -0.68 20.19 -49.33
CA THR A 13 0.54 20.75 -49.93
C THR A 13 0.33 22.20 -50.36
N ALA A 14 -0.82 22.53 -50.97
CA ALA A 14 -1.13 23.90 -51.36
C ALA A 14 -1.25 24.85 -50.16
N LEU A 15 -1.92 24.42 -49.08
CA LEU A 15 -2.05 25.18 -47.83
C LEU A 15 -0.69 25.35 -47.14
N TYR A 16 0.13 24.30 -47.11
CA TYR A 16 1.48 24.35 -46.57
C TYR A 16 2.35 25.34 -47.32
N GLU A 17 2.40 25.26 -48.66
CA GLU A 17 3.18 26.20 -49.48
C GLU A 17 2.71 27.64 -49.28
N LEU A 18 1.40 27.88 -49.25
CA LEU A 18 0.84 29.21 -48.99
C LEU A 18 1.31 29.77 -47.64
N CYS A 19 1.20 28.97 -46.57
CA CYS A 19 1.61 29.37 -45.23
C CYS A 19 3.13 29.56 -45.15
N TRP A 20 3.90 28.68 -45.80
CA TRP A 20 5.36 28.75 -45.83
C TRP A 20 5.88 30.01 -46.53
N GLN A 21 5.23 30.46 -47.62
CA GLN A 21 5.58 31.72 -48.27
C GLN A 21 5.36 32.94 -47.37
N VAL A 22 4.36 32.90 -46.47
CA VAL A 22 4.18 33.95 -45.45
C VAL A 22 5.28 33.89 -44.40
N VAL A 23 5.64 32.69 -43.93
CA VAL A 23 6.73 32.49 -42.95
C VAL A 23 8.07 33.00 -43.51
N GLN A 24 8.34 32.79 -44.80
CA GLN A 24 9.52 33.33 -45.50
C GLN A 24 9.49 34.85 -45.71
N GLY A 25 8.33 35.49 -45.58
CA GLY A 25 8.13 36.93 -45.81
C GLY A 25 7.89 37.32 -47.28
N ASN A 26 7.65 36.35 -48.16
CA ASN A 26 7.39 36.59 -49.59
C ASN A 26 5.93 37.01 -49.86
N LEU A 27 5.01 36.70 -48.94
CA LEU A 27 3.59 36.97 -49.07
C LEU A 27 3.07 37.83 -47.90
N LYS A 28 2.18 38.79 -48.21
CA LYS A 28 1.54 39.63 -47.18
C LYS A 28 0.52 38.81 -46.37
N LEU A 29 0.55 39.02 -45.06
CA LEU A 29 -0.29 38.31 -44.08
C LEU A 29 -1.81 38.49 -44.32
N ASP A 30 -2.24 39.70 -44.67
CA ASP A 30 -3.66 39.99 -44.94
C ASP A 30 -4.21 39.19 -46.13
N LEU A 31 -3.41 39.03 -47.19
CA LEU A 31 -3.79 38.30 -48.40
C LEU A 31 -3.84 36.79 -48.15
N ALA A 32 -2.91 36.27 -47.35
CA ALA A 32 -2.92 34.86 -46.97
C ALA A 32 -4.13 34.54 -46.08
N THR A 33 -4.42 35.39 -45.09
CA THR A 33 -5.54 35.18 -44.16
C THR A 33 -6.89 35.27 -44.87
N SER A 34 -7.06 36.18 -45.86
CA SER A 34 -8.30 36.25 -46.64
C SER A 34 -8.51 34.99 -47.48
N VAL A 35 -7.46 34.51 -48.16
CA VAL A 35 -7.53 33.27 -48.97
C VAL A 35 -7.81 32.07 -48.08
N LEU A 36 -7.17 31.98 -46.90
CA LEU A 36 -7.46 30.91 -45.94
C LEU A 36 -8.90 30.96 -45.44
N GLY A 37 -9.42 32.17 -45.16
CA GLY A 37 -10.82 32.37 -44.78
C GLY A 37 -11.80 31.87 -45.83
N ASP A 38 -11.62 32.27 -47.09
CA ASP A 38 -12.46 31.83 -48.21
C ASP A 38 -12.38 30.30 -48.42
N MET A 39 -11.22 29.70 -48.16
CA MET A 39 -11.01 28.25 -48.28
C MET A 39 -11.66 27.45 -47.13
N MET A 40 -11.85 28.06 -45.95
CA MET A 40 -12.55 27.42 -44.84
C MET A 40 -14.05 27.26 -45.12
N GLU A 41 -14.64 28.15 -45.93
CA GLU A 41 -16.06 28.07 -46.30
C GLU A 41 -16.36 26.92 -47.27
N LEU A 42 -15.33 26.34 -47.91
CA LEU A 42 -15.51 25.28 -48.90
C LEU A 42 -15.86 23.93 -48.27
N ARG A 43 -15.33 23.63 -47.07
CA ARG A 43 -15.52 22.33 -46.42
C ARG A 43 -15.24 22.38 -44.91
N ASP A 44 -16.09 21.70 -44.13
CA ASP A 44 -16.08 21.72 -42.66
C ASP A 44 -14.80 21.16 -42.01
N ASP A 45 -14.04 20.29 -42.69
CA ASP A 45 -12.81 19.69 -42.15
C ASP A 45 -11.54 20.49 -42.46
N MET A 46 -11.65 21.60 -43.21
CA MET A 46 -10.51 22.42 -43.62
C MET A 46 -9.84 23.09 -42.42
N SER A 47 -10.59 23.39 -41.36
CA SER A 47 -10.02 23.94 -40.12
C SER A 47 -9.09 22.94 -39.41
N SER A 48 -9.41 21.64 -39.45
CA SER A 48 -8.55 20.58 -38.92
C SER A 48 -7.33 20.36 -39.80
N ILE A 49 -7.49 20.38 -41.12
CA ILE A 49 -6.39 20.22 -42.08
C ILE A 49 -5.39 21.39 -41.95
N LEU A 50 -5.90 22.61 -41.83
CA LEU A 50 -5.08 23.80 -41.63
C LEU A 50 -4.34 23.75 -40.27
N ALA A 51 -4.98 23.26 -39.21
CA ALA A 51 -4.33 23.08 -37.92
C ALA A 51 -3.20 22.05 -37.96
N ASP A 52 -3.33 20.96 -38.73
CA ASP A 52 -2.25 20.00 -38.94
C ASP A 52 -1.08 20.63 -39.75
N VAL A 53 -1.37 21.47 -40.75
CA VAL A 53 -0.35 22.26 -41.47
C VAL A 53 0.37 23.23 -40.52
N PHE A 54 -0.36 23.92 -39.64
CA PHE A 54 0.24 24.77 -38.62
C PHE A 54 1.12 23.96 -37.66
N CYS A 55 0.70 22.76 -37.25
CA CYS A 55 1.50 21.88 -36.39
C CYS A 55 2.86 21.53 -37.03
N ILE A 56 2.88 21.20 -38.33
CA ILE A 56 4.14 20.94 -39.06
C ILE A 56 5.01 22.19 -39.10
N LEU A 57 4.44 23.34 -39.46
CA LEU A 57 5.15 24.62 -39.49
C LEU A 57 5.65 25.04 -38.11
N ASP A 58 4.93 24.69 -37.04
CA ASP A 58 5.33 24.93 -35.66
C ASP A 58 6.65 24.23 -35.35
N ILE A 59 6.72 22.94 -35.70
CA ILE A 59 7.91 22.09 -35.50
C ILE A 59 9.08 22.59 -36.35
N GLU A 60 8.85 22.89 -37.63
CA GLU A 60 9.90 23.33 -38.55
C GLU A 60 10.46 24.70 -38.17
N THR A 61 9.59 25.67 -37.85
CA THR A 61 10.04 27.01 -37.43
C THR A 61 10.72 26.99 -36.08
N SER A 62 10.33 26.09 -35.17
CA SER A 62 11.00 25.88 -33.89
C SER A 62 12.38 25.23 -34.08
N ALA A 63 12.52 24.29 -35.02
CA ALA A 63 13.79 23.62 -35.32
C ALA A 63 14.81 24.51 -36.05
N LEU A 64 14.35 25.51 -36.81
CA LEU A 64 15.21 26.44 -37.56
C LEU A 64 15.90 27.51 -36.69
N GLU A 65 15.43 27.73 -35.45
CA GLU A 65 15.94 28.74 -34.50
C GLU A 65 16.01 30.19 -35.04
N GLU A 66 15.36 30.49 -36.17
CA GLU A 66 15.32 31.82 -36.78
C GLU A 66 14.16 32.66 -36.22
N LYS A 67 14.48 33.64 -35.37
CA LYS A 67 13.49 34.49 -34.68
C LYS A 67 12.52 35.20 -35.62
N ASN A 68 12.99 35.73 -36.75
CA ASN A 68 12.13 36.44 -37.71
C ASN A 68 11.06 35.53 -38.33
N ARG A 69 11.41 34.29 -38.70
CA ARG A 69 10.46 33.33 -39.26
C ARG A 69 9.46 32.87 -38.20
N ARG A 70 9.92 32.70 -36.96
CA ARG A 70 9.07 32.37 -35.82
C ARG A 70 8.04 33.46 -35.52
N ASP A 71 8.44 34.72 -35.60
CA ASP A 71 7.55 35.87 -35.42
C ASP A 71 6.52 35.95 -36.56
N HIS A 72 6.92 35.74 -37.82
CA HIS A 72 5.99 35.67 -38.95
C HIS A 72 4.98 34.52 -38.83
N TYR A 73 5.43 33.34 -38.39
CA TYR A 73 4.54 32.20 -38.13
C TYR A 73 3.53 32.51 -37.02
N THR A 74 3.99 33.07 -35.90
CA THR A 74 3.11 33.42 -34.76
C THR A 74 2.06 34.47 -35.18
N GLN A 75 2.45 35.45 -36.01
CA GLN A 75 1.52 36.43 -36.56
C GLN A 75 0.50 35.79 -37.50
N LEU A 76 0.92 34.87 -38.37
CA LEU A 76 0.04 34.15 -39.30
C LEU A 76 -1.03 33.35 -38.53
N VAL A 77 -0.61 32.54 -37.55
CA VAL A 77 -1.53 31.74 -36.74
C VAL A 77 -2.44 32.66 -35.91
N GLY A 78 -1.91 33.76 -35.38
CA GLY A 78 -2.69 34.77 -34.67
C GLY A 78 -3.81 35.39 -35.51
N ALA A 79 -3.56 35.68 -36.79
CA ALA A 79 -4.57 36.18 -37.71
C ALA A 79 -5.60 35.10 -38.11
N CYS A 80 -5.19 33.83 -38.12
CA CYS A 80 -6.06 32.71 -38.44
C CYS A 80 -6.89 32.18 -37.26
N LEU A 81 -6.79 32.78 -36.06
CA LEU A 81 -7.62 32.43 -34.89
C LEU A 81 -9.14 32.60 -35.14
N VAL A 82 -9.51 33.44 -36.11
CA VAL A 82 -10.92 33.63 -36.53
C VAL A 82 -11.41 32.42 -37.35
N CYS A 83 -10.50 31.74 -38.04
CA CYS A 83 -10.80 30.65 -38.98
C CYS A 83 -10.68 29.27 -38.32
N VAL A 84 -9.78 29.12 -37.34
CA VAL A 84 -9.51 27.84 -36.68
C VAL A 84 -9.94 27.89 -35.21
N PRO A 85 -10.82 26.97 -34.75
CA PRO A 85 -11.24 26.91 -33.37
C PRO A 85 -10.06 26.74 -32.39
N GLU A 86 -10.08 27.53 -31.31
CA GLU A 86 -9.06 27.49 -30.25
C GLU A 86 -8.84 26.09 -29.66
N ALA A 87 -9.90 25.27 -29.59
CA ALA A 87 -9.81 23.90 -29.08
C ALA A 87 -8.87 23.00 -29.91
N ILE A 88 -8.89 23.14 -31.24
CA ILE A 88 -8.06 22.34 -32.15
C ILE A 88 -6.61 22.79 -32.06
N LEU A 89 -6.37 24.10 -32.00
CA LEU A 89 -5.02 24.65 -31.85
C LEU A 89 -4.37 24.22 -30.53
N LYS A 90 -5.13 24.22 -29.42
CA LYS A 90 -4.64 23.74 -28.11
C LYS A 90 -4.30 22.26 -28.08
N GLU A 91 -4.90 21.45 -28.95
CA GLU A 91 -4.62 20.02 -29.06
C GLU A 91 -3.34 19.76 -29.87
N ARG A 92 -3.06 20.60 -30.88
CA ARG A 92 -2.06 20.33 -31.93
C ARG A 92 -0.77 21.14 -31.83
N LEU A 93 -0.82 22.36 -31.30
CA LEU A 93 0.34 23.25 -31.24
C LEU A 93 1.16 23.08 -29.96
N ASP A 94 2.43 23.46 -30.03
CA ASP A 94 3.31 23.40 -28.87
C ASP A 94 2.93 24.44 -27.79
N PRO A 95 3.12 24.12 -26.50
CA PRO A 95 2.76 25.01 -25.40
C PRO A 95 3.40 26.41 -25.49
N GLU A 96 4.65 26.51 -25.97
CA GLU A 96 5.36 27.79 -26.11
C GLU A 96 4.73 28.68 -27.19
N THR A 97 4.27 28.07 -28.28
CA THR A 97 3.50 28.70 -29.35
C THR A 97 2.17 29.22 -28.82
N LEU A 98 1.46 28.40 -28.06
CA LEU A 98 0.16 28.74 -27.47
C LEU A 98 0.27 29.92 -26.48
N GLU A 99 1.38 30.02 -25.74
CA GLU A 99 1.66 31.15 -24.85
C GLU A 99 1.94 32.43 -25.66
N SER A 100 2.72 32.31 -26.73
CA SER A 100 3.03 33.43 -27.64
C SER A 100 1.78 33.97 -28.35
N LEU A 101 0.81 33.11 -28.64
CA LEU A 101 -0.49 33.45 -29.22
C LEU A 101 -1.51 33.97 -28.19
N GLY A 102 -1.18 33.93 -26.90
CA GLY A 102 -2.08 34.34 -25.80
C GLY A 102 -3.24 33.36 -25.52
N LEU A 103 -3.24 32.16 -26.12
CA LEU A 103 -4.26 31.12 -25.90
C LEU A 103 -4.10 30.43 -24.53
N ILE A 104 -2.89 30.47 -23.98
CA ILE A 104 -2.60 30.02 -22.61
C ILE A 104 -1.76 31.08 -21.88
N LYS A 105 -1.87 31.10 -20.54
CA LYS A 105 -1.17 32.09 -19.71
C LYS A 105 0.30 31.76 -19.44
N GLN A 106 0.64 30.47 -19.31
CA GLN A 106 1.98 29.99 -18.97
C GLN A 106 2.22 28.58 -19.53
N ALA A 107 3.15 28.42 -20.48
CA ALA A 107 3.46 27.15 -21.13
C ALA A 107 3.95 26.09 -20.15
N HIS A 108 4.83 26.46 -19.21
CA HIS A 108 5.38 25.52 -18.24
C HIS A 108 4.29 24.88 -17.34
N GLN A 109 3.35 25.68 -16.81
CA GLN A 109 2.25 25.15 -16.00
C GLN A 109 1.30 24.27 -16.82
N PHE A 110 1.06 24.64 -18.07
CA PHE A 110 0.22 23.88 -18.99
C PHE A 110 0.85 22.50 -19.29
N ASN A 111 2.15 22.47 -19.60
CA ASN A 111 2.86 21.22 -19.85
C ASN A 111 2.89 20.32 -18.60
N GLN A 112 3.11 20.88 -17.41
CA GLN A 112 2.99 20.11 -16.16
C GLN A 112 1.60 19.48 -15.98
N LYS A 113 0.53 20.19 -16.37
CA LYS A 113 -0.84 19.62 -16.34
C LYS A 113 -1.01 18.50 -17.36
N ILE A 114 -0.52 18.68 -18.59
CA ILE A 114 -0.54 17.64 -19.64
C ILE A 114 0.16 16.38 -19.14
N VAL A 115 1.38 16.50 -18.61
CA VAL A 115 2.15 15.37 -18.08
C VAL A 115 1.38 14.68 -16.96
N LYS A 116 0.83 15.42 -15.98
CA LYS A 116 0.03 14.84 -14.89
C LYS A 116 -1.20 14.08 -15.40
N ILE A 117 -1.91 14.62 -16.40
CA ILE A 117 -3.10 13.98 -16.99
C ILE A 117 -2.69 12.72 -17.75
N LYS A 118 -1.69 12.80 -18.64
CA LYS A 118 -1.16 11.63 -19.36
C LYS A 118 -0.71 10.55 -18.39
N THR A 119 0.00 10.92 -17.32
CA THR A 119 0.46 9.96 -16.34
C THR A 119 -0.72 9.27 -15.63
N LYS A 120 -1.74 10.04 -15.24
CA LYS A 120 -2.97 9.50 -14.64
C LYS A 120 -3.74 8.60 -15.61
N LEU A 121 -3.77 8.93 -16.90
CA LEU A 121 -4.57 8.20 -17.89
C LEU A 121 -3.89 6.90 -18.33
N PHE A 122 -2.56 6.90 -18.48
CA PHE A 122 -1.82 5.76 -19.04
C PHE A 122 -1.13 4.87 -18.00
N TYR A 123 -0.71 5.41 -16.84
CA TYR A 123 0.07 4.63 -15.86
C TYR A 123 -0.68 4.35 -14.56
N LYS A 124 -1.78 5.05 -14.26
CA LYS A 124 -2.56 4.75 -13.07
C LYS A 124 -3.46 3.55 -13.33
N GLN A 125 -3.09 2.39 -12.79
CA GLN A 125 -4.01 1.26 -12.72
C GLN A 125 -5.22 1.65 -11.85
N GLN A 126 -6.42 1.37 -12.35
CA GLN A 126 -7.62 1.46 -11.54
C GLN A 126 -7.60 0.26 -10.61
N LYS A 127 -7.23 0.49 -9.36
CA LYS A 127 -7.35 -0.47 -8.26
C LYS A 127 -8.11 0.23 -7.15
N PHE A 128 -9.20 -0.38 -6.70
CA PHE A 128 -9.98 0.13 -5.59
C PHE A 128 -9.43 -0.46 -4.31
N ASN A 129 -8.94 0.40 -3.42
CA ASN A 129 -8.29 0.01 -2.16
C ASN A 129 -9.21 0.26 -0.96
N LEU A 130 -10.19 1.15 -1.11
CA LEU A 130 -11.09 1.53 -0.03
C LEU A 130 -12.44 0.87 -0.22
N LEU A 131 -13.03 0.38 0.89
CA LEU A 131 -14.33 -0.30 0.86
C LEU A 131 -15.41 0.51 0.14
N ARG A 132 -15.44 1.83 0.39
CA ARG A 132 -16.42 2.76 -0.22
C ARG A 132 -16.29 2.93 -1.74
N GLU A 133 -15.13 2.60 -2.30
CA GLU A 133 -14.89 2.74 -3.74
C GLU A 133 -15.59 1.64 -4.51
N GLU A 134 -15.59 0.41 -3.98
CA GLU A 134 -16.17 -0.77 -4.63
C GLU A 134 -16.89 -1.68 -3.64
N ASN A 135 -18.04 -1.22 -3.16
CA ASN A 135 -18.79 -1.90 -2.09
C ASN A 135 -19.24 -3.33 -2.48
N GLU A 136 -19.63 -3.56 -3.74
CA GLU A 136 -20.11 -4.87 -4.20
C GLU A 136 -18.99 -5.91 -4.21
N GLY A 137 -17.84 -5.55 -4.77
CA GLY A 137 -16.69 -6.45 -4.84
C GLY A 137 -16.20 -6.88 -3.45
N TYR A 138 -16.07 -5.93 -2.51
CA TYR A 138 -15.68 -6.26 -1.14
C TYR A 138 -16.78 -7.02 -0.36
N ALA A 139 -18.06 -6.73 -0.58
CA ALA A 139 -19.15 -7.49 0.05
C ALA A 139 -19.16 -8.95 -0.42
N LYS A 140 -18.97 -9.19 -1.73
CA LYS A 140 -18.86 -10.55 -2.27
C LYS A 140 -17.63 -11.28 -1.73
N LEU A 141 -16.49 -10.60 -1.62
CA LEU A 141 -15.28 -11.17 -1.03
C LEU A 141 -15.51 -11.62 0.42
N ILE A 142 -16.08 -10.76 1.27
CA ILE A 142 -16.35 -11.09 2.67
C ILE A 142 -17.36 -12.24 2.77
N THR A 143 -18.37 -12.27 1.90
CA THR A 143 -19.36 -13.35 1.85
C THR A 143 -18.73 -14.69 1.44
N GLU A 144 -17.84 -14.66 0.44
CA GLU A 144 -17.11 -15.85 -0.03
C GLU A 144 -16.16 -16.40 1.04
N LEU A 145 -15.48 -15.54 1.79
CA LEU A 145 -14.61 -15.94 2.90
C LEU A 145 -15.40 -16.37 4.16
N GLY A 146 -16.63 -15.83 4.33
CA GLY A 146 -17.50 -16.07 5.47
C GLY A 146 -18.39 -17.31 5.36
N GLN A 147 -18.37 -18.02 4.22
CA GLN A 147 -19.19 -19.21 4.02
C GLN A 147 -18.82 -20.36 4.97
N ASP A 148 -19.63 -21.43 4.97
CA ASP A 148 -19.29 -22.64 5.70
C ASP A 148 -18.16 -23.37 4.97
N LEU A 149 -16.96 -23.33 5.56
CA LEU A 149 -15.74 -23.91 5.01
C LEU A 149 -15.60 -25.40 5.36
N SER A 150 -16.61 -26.02 5.99
CA SER A 150 -16.60 -27.45 6.30
C SER A 150 -16.91 -28.32 5.07
N GLY A 151 -16.25 -29.48 4.97
CA GLY A 151 -16.57 -30.51 3.98
C GLY A 151 -15.83 -30.39 2.64
N SER A 152 -16.45 -29.75 1.64
CA SER A 152 -16.05 -29.86 0.21
C SER A 152 -15.33 -28.64 -0.38
N ILE A 153 -15.31 -27.52 0.35
CA ILE A 153 -14.72 -26.27 -0.13
C ILE A 153 -13.22 -26.30 0.17
N THR A 154 -12.41 -26.24 -0.87
CA THR A 154 -10.95 -26.22 -0.74
C THR A 154 -10.41 -24.78 -0.84
N SER A 155 -9.27 -24.53 -0.21
CA SER A 155 -8.56 -23.24 -0.31
C SER A 155 -8.31 -22.83 -1.76
N HIS A 156 -8.09 -23.79 -2.66
CA HIS A 156 -7.89 -23.55 -4.08
C HIS A 156 -9.14 -23.00 -4.79
N LEU A 157 -10.32 -23.56 -4.52
CA LEU A 157 -11.57 -23.09 -5.13
C LEU A 157 -11.89 -21.65 -4.69
N VAL A 158 -11.72 -21.37 -3.39
CA VAL A 158 -11.91 -20.02 -2.86
C VAL A 158 -10.89 -19.05 -3.45
N LEU A 159 -9.64 -19.49 -3.66
CA LEU A 159 -8.62 -18.67 -4.32
C LEU A 159 -9.00 -18.31 -5.76
N GLU A 160 -9.59 -19.24 -6.52
CA GLU A 160 -10.09 -18.96 -7.88
C GLU A 160 -11.21 -17.92 -7.86
N SER A 161 -12.17 -18.05 -6.93
CA SER A 161 -13.22 -17.06 -6.69
C SER A 161 -12.63 -15.68 -6.35
N ILE A 162 -11.65 -15.61 -5.45
CA ILE A 162 -10.98 -14.36 -5.06
C ILE A 162 -10.27 -13.73 -6.27
N LYS A 163 -9.53 -14.51 -7.07
CA LYS A 163 -8.88 -14.02 -8.29
C LYS A 163 -9.90 -13.47 -9.29
N SER A 164 -11.05 -14.13 -9.44
CA SER A 164 -12.14 -13.63 -10.27
C SER A 164 -12.71 -12.33 -9.74
N LEU A 165 -12.91 -12.19 -8.42
CA LEU A 165 -13.40 -10.95 -7.81
C LEU A 165 -12.41 -9.80 -7.99
N ILE A 166 -11.11 -10.04 -7.78
CA ILE A 166 -10.05 -9.06 -8.03
C ILE A 166 -10.10 -8.59 -9.50
N GLY A 167 -10.23 -9.52 -10.46
CA GLY A 167 -10.28 -9.19 -11.88
C GLY A 167 -11.56 -8.49 -12.33
N CYS A 168 -12.72 -8.90 -11.82
CA CYS A 168 -14.02 -8.34 -12.20
C CYS A 168 -14.25 -6.94 -11.60
N PHE A 169 -13.84 -6.74 -10.36
CA PHE A 169 -14.10 -5.51 -9.61
C PHE A 169 -12.86 -4.62 -9.45
N ASN A 170 -11.71 -4.99 -10.03
CA ASN A 170 -10.45 -4.26 -9.89
C ASN A 170 -10.07 -3.99 -8.42
N LEU A 171 -10.26 -4.97 -7.54
CA LEU A 171 -9.93 -4.85 -6.12
C LEU A 171 -8.41 -4.77 -5.92
N ASP A 172 -7.97 -3.97 -4.95
CA ASP A 172 -6.56 -3.93 -4.57
C ASP A 172 -6.14 -5.24 -3.88
N PRO A 173 -5.14 -5.98 -4.40
CA PRO A 173 -4.73 -7.26 -3.84
C PRO A 173 -4.21 -7.20 -2.39
N ASN A 174 -3.63 -6.08 -1.97
CA ASN A 174 -3.12 -5.92 -0.61
C ASN A 174 -4.28 -5.71 0.35
N ARG A 175 -5.32 -4.96 -0.05
CA ARG A 175 -6.54 -4.84 0.76
C ARG A 175 -7.31 -6.15 0.83
N VAL A 176 -7.35 -6.92 -0.25
CA VAL A 176 -7.94 -8.27 -0.24
C VAL A 176 -7.20 -9.17 0.76
N LEU A 177 -5.87 -9.16 0.77
CA LEU A 177 -5.06 -9.90 1.75
C LEU A 177 -5.34 -9.48 3.19
N ASP A 178 -5.46 -8.17 3.43
CA ASP A 178 -5.80 -7.62 4.74
C ASP A 178 -7.18 -8.13 5.23
N ILE A 179 -8.18 -8.19 4.35
CA ILE A 179 -9.50 -8.78 4.66
C ILE A 179 -9.41 -10.29 4.92
N ILE A 180 -8.60 -11.03 4.15
CA ILE A 180 -8.36 -12.46 4.41
C ILE A 180 -7.81 -12.66 5.83
N LEU A 181 -6.86 -11.82 6.25
CA LEU A 181 -6.31 -11.87 7.60
C LEU A 181 -7.35 -11.52 8.69
N GLU A 182 -8.22 -10.54 8.45
CA GLU A 182 -9.31 -10.17 9.38
C GLU A 182 -10.33 -11.30 9.54
N VAL A 183 -10.68 -11.98 8.44
CA VAL A 183 -11.58 -13.14 8.50
C VAL A 183 -10.90 -14.32 9.19
N TYR A 184 -9.62 -14.55 8.92
CA TYR A 184 -8.84 -15.56 9.62
C TYR A 184 -8.78 -15.27 11.14
N GLU A 185 -8.64 -13.99 11.51
CA GLU A 185 -8.63 -13.58 12.93
C GLU A 185 -9.94 -13.92 13.63
N SER A 186 -11.04 -13.74 12.91
CA SER A 186 -12.39 -14.07 13.40
C SER A 186 -12.68 -15.58 13.42
N ARG A 187 -11.84 -16.40 12.77
CA ARG A 187 -12.02 -17.85 12.55
C ARG A 187 -10.74 -18.63 12.81
N SER A 188 -10.15 -18.42 13.98
CA SER A 188 -8.88 -19.05 14.41
C SER A 188 -8.97 -20.56 14.62
N ASP A 189 -10.13 -21.18 14.41
CA ASP A 189 -10.34 -22.62 14.44
C ASP A 189 -9.99 -23.31 13.11
N GLN A 190 -9.79 -22.53 12.03
CA GLN A 190 -9.59 -23.03 10.67
C GLN A 190 -8.19 -22.71 10.10
N ASP A 191 -7.16 -22.81 10.95
CA ASP A 191 -5.76 -22.51 10.60
C ASP A 191 -5.31 -23.17 9.30
N GLU A 192 -5.51 -24.48 9.15
CA GLU A 192 -5.03 -25.25 7.98
C GLU A 192 -5.59 -24.70 6.65
N PHE A 193 -6.85 -24.28 6.65
CA PHE A 193 -7.51 -23.73 5.47
C PHE A 193 -6.92 -22.37 5.08
N PHE A 194 -6.86 -21.43 6.04
CA PHE A 194 -6.38 -20.07 5.78
C PHE A 194 -4.89 -20.02 5.49
N LEU A 195 -4.08 -20.83 6.17
CA LEU A 195 -2.65 -20.95 5.89
C LEU A 195 -2.39 -21.50 4.48
N SER A 196 -3.17 -22.50 4.05
CA SER A 196 -3.12 -23.02 2.68
C SER A 196 -3.53 -21.95 1.64
N LEU A 197 -4.56 -21.17 1.94
CA LEU A 197 -5.04 -20.09 1.09
C LEU A 197 -3.99 -18.98 0.93
N ILE A 198 -3.44 -18.47 2.04
CA ILE A 198 -2.42 -17.41 2.04
C ILE A 198 -1.16 -17.87 1.30
N LYS A 199 -0.70 -19.10 1.56
CA LYS A 199 0.45 -19.68 0.85
C LYS A 199 0.23 -19.74 -0.66
N SER A 200 -1.00 -19.98 -1.11
CA SER A 200 -1.35 -20.10 -2.52
C SER A 200 -1.67 -18.75 -3.20
N TYR A 201 -1.95 -17.70 -2.42
CA TYR A 201 -2.26 -16.35 -2.92
C TYR A 201 -1.05 -15.65 -3.57
N MET A 202 0.17 -16.21 -3.42
CA MET A 202 1.42 -15.71 -4.03
C MET A 202 1.78 -14.28 -3.57
N CYS A 203 1.56 -13.96 -2.29
CA CYS A 203 1.98 -12.68 -1.73
C CYS A 203 3.50 -12.64 -1.47
N GLU A 204 4.11 -11.48 -1.69
CA GLU A 204 5.47 -11.21 -1.25
C GLU A 204 5.52 -11.23 0.30
N PRO A 205 6.44 -11.98 0.93
CA PRO A 205 6.49 -12.11 2.41
C PRO A 205 6.56 -10.76 3.14
N LEU A 206 7.31 -9.80 2.58
CA LEU A 206 7.43 -8.44 3.12
C LEU A 206 6.10 -7.68 3.15
N THR A 207 5.25 -7.87 2.15
CA THR A 207 3.92 -7.22 2.10
C THR A 207 3.03 -7.73 3.23
N LEU A 208 3.06 -9.05 3.46
CA LEU A 208 2.32 -9.67 4.57
C LEU A 208 2.82 -9.16 5.92
N CYS A 209 4.14 -9.04 6.09
CA CYS A 209 4.75 -8.48 7.28
C CYS A 209 4.35 -7.03 7.53
N HIS A 210 4.37 -6.17 6.50
CA HIS A 210 3.96 -4.77 6.61
C HIS A 210 2.48 -4.63 7.00
N ILE A 211 1.60 -5.47 6.47
CA ILE A 211 0.16 -5.46 6.84
C ILE A 211 -0.02 -5.84 8.31
N LEU A 212 0.64 -6.92 8.78
CA LEU A 212 0.60 -7.28 10.20
C LEU A 212 1.21 -6.21 11.09
N GLY A 213 2.37 -5.65 10.70
CA GLY A 213 3.03 -4.58 11.42
C GLY A 213 2.15 -3.33 11.53
N PHE A 214 1.36 -3.02 10.49
CA PHE A 214 0.37 -1.95 10.55
C PHE A 214 -0.77 -2.27 11.53
N LYS A 215 -1.29 -3.50 11.55
CA LYS A 215 -2.28 -3.95 12.56
C LYS A 215 -1.72 -3.87 13.98
N PHE A 216 -0.49 -4.32 14.21
CA PHE A 216 0.15 -4.21 15.53
C PHE A 216 0.34 -2.75 15.96
N LYS A 217 0.67 -1.85 15.04
CA LYS A 217 0.76 -0.40 15.31
C LYS A 217 -0.56 0.25 15.65
N PHE A 218 -1.66 -0.23 15.06
CA PHE A 218 -3.01 0.26 15.38
C PHE A 218 -3.32 0.04 16.88
N TYR A 219 -3.03 -1.15 17.38
CA TYR A 219 -3.21 -1.51 18.80
C TYR A 219 -2.10 -0.98 19.74
N GLN A 220 -1.24 -0.05 19.29
CA GLN A 220 -0.27 0.64 20.18
C GLN A 220 -0.86 1.93 20.76
N GLU A 221 -2.07 2.32 20.35
CA GLU A 221 -2.75 3.49 20.88
C GLU A 221 -3.22 3.26 22.34
N PRO A 222 -3.19 4.30 23.19
CA PRO A 222 -3.25 4.17 24.67
C PRO A 222 -4.54 3.58 25.26
N ASN A 223 -5.52 3.21 24.43
CA ASN A 223 -6.82 2.71 24.84
C ASN A 223 -7.19 1.35 24.22
N GLU A 224 -6.31 0.75 23.41
CA GLU A 224 -6.59 -0.54 22.77
C GLU A 224 -5.59 -1.59 23.25
N GLU A 225 -6.11 -2.75 23.65
CA GLU A 225 -5.31 -3.93 23.94
C GLU A 225 -5.21 -4.79 22.70
N THR A 226 -4.02 -5.30 22.45
CA THR A 226 -3.78 -6.24 21.36
C THR A 226 -4.56 -7.56 21.55
N PRO A 227 -5.37 -7.97 20.57
CA PRO A 227 -6.17 -9.17 20.71
C PRO A 227 -5.33 -10.45 20.60
N LYS A 228 -5.67 -11.47 21.40
CA LYS A 228 -4.99 -12.78 21.41
C LYS A 228 -5.06 -13.51 20.06
N SER A 229 -6.11 -13.25 19.29
CA SER A 229 -6.31 -13.77 17.94
C SER A 229 -5.23 -13.28 16.97
N LEU A 230 -4.84 -12.00 17.06
CA LEU A 230 -3.77 -11.44 16.24
C LEU A 230 -2.41 -12.08 16.56
N TYR A 231 -2.12 -12.33 17.85
CA TYR A 231 -0.92 -13.06 18.24
C TYR A 231 -0.89 -14.49 17.73
N HIS A 232 -2.03 -15.18 17.79
CA HIS A 232 -2.17 -16.54 17.25
C HIS A 232 -1.87 -16.58 15.75
N ILE A 233 -2.44 -15.67 14.96
CA ILE A 233 -2.18 -15.60 13.51
C ILE A 233 -0.72 -15.28 13.22
N ALA A 234 -0.14 -14.29 13.89
CA ALA A 234 1.26 -13.93 13.70
C ALA A 234 2.18 -15.12 13.99
N ALA A 235 1.91 -15.84 15.08
CA ALA A 235 2.65 -17.05 15.43
C ALA A 235 2.44 -18.19 14.42
N ALA A 236 1.22 -18.39 13.90
CA ALA A 236 0.93 -19.40 12.89
C ALA A 236 1.63 -19.10 11.55
N LEU A 237 1.69 -17.84 11.15
CA LEU A 237 2.37 -17.40 9.93
C LEU A 237 3.90 -17.56 10.03
N LEU A 238 4.47 -17.29 11.21
CA LEU A 238 5.89 -17.56 11.51
C LEU A 238 6.18 -19.06 11.48
N HIS A 239 5.34 -19.88 12.12
CA HIS A 239 5.52 -21.33 12.17
C HIS A 239 5.56 -21.99 10.78
N HIS A 240 4.72 -21.51 9.85
CA HIS A 240 4.69 -22.00 8.47
C HIS A 240 5.74 -21.34 7.55
N ASN A 241 6.63 -20.50 8.08
CA ASN A 241 7.66 -19.76 7.35
C ASN A 241 7.08 -18.87 6.23
N LEU A 242 5.90 -18.27 6.47
CA LEU A 242 5.30 -17.30 5.54
C LEU A 242 5.83 -15.88 5.78
N ILE A 243 6.40 -15.63 6.96
CA ILE A 243 6.99 -14.36 7.38
C ILE A 243 8.28 -14.67 8.16
N GLU A 244 9.25 -13.78 8.10
CA GLU A 244 10.47 -13.85 8.90
C GLU A 244 10.29 -13.08 10.21
N LEU A 245 10.80 -13.65 11.31
CA LEU A 245 10.71 -13.02 12.63
C LEU A 245 11.42 -11.66 12.65
N GLU A 246 12.55 -11.52 11.96
CA GLU A 246 13.35 -10.29 11.92
C GLU A 246 12.54 -9.10 11.39
N ASP A 247 11.77 -9.31 10.31
CA ASP A 247 10.95 -8.26 9.71
C ASP A 247 9.79 -7.87 10.62
N LEU A 248 9.12 -8.86 11.25
CA LEU A 248 7.99 -8.59 12.13
C LEU A 248 8.45 -7.88 13.42
N TYR A 249 9.62 -8.27 13.95
CA TYR A 249 10.14 -7.78 15.22
C TYR A 249 10.35 -6.26 15.23
N VAL A 250 10.74 -5.67 14.09
CA VAL A 250 10.93 -4.21 13.92
C VAL A 250 9.62 -3.43 14.11
N HIS A 251 8.47 -4.06 13.87
CA HIS A 251 7.16 -3.44 14.01
C HIS A 251 6.54 -3.58 15.41
N LEU A 252 7.06 -4.48 16.24
CA LEU A 252 6.53 -4.76 17.58
C LEU A 252 7.03 -3.76 18.61
N MET A 253 6.12 -3.38 19.52
CA MET A 253 6.43 -2.57 20.69
C MET A 253 6.33 -3.39 21.98
N PRO A 254 7.07 -2.99 23.04
CA PRO A 254 8.01 -1.86 23.12
C PRO A 254 9.42 -2.18 22.57
N PRO A 255 10.28 -1.17 22.32
CA PRO A 255 11.64 -1.41 21.81
C PRO A 255 12.52 -2.02 22.90
N ASP A 256 13.51 -2.83 22.51
CA ASP A 256 14.32 -3.63 23.47
C ASP A 256 14.99 -2.78 24.54
N VAL A 257 15.40 -1.56 24.17
CA VAL A 257 16.02 -0.59 25.08
C VAL A 257 15.11 -0.29 26.28
N THR A 258 13.81 -0.08 26.02
CA THR A 258 12.84 0.23 27.09
C THR A 258 12.54 -0.98 27.96
N ILE A 259 12.51 -2.19 27.38
CA ILE A 259 12.33 -3.45 28.12
C ILE A 259 13.50 -3.67 29.08
N VAL A 260 14.73 -3.43 28.60
CA VAL A 260 15.94 -3.55 29.42
C VAL A 260 15.97 -2.52 30.55
N GLU A 261 15.53 -1.29 30.30
CA GLU A 261 15.45 -0.24 31.31
C GLU A 261 14.37 -0.52 32.36
N GLU A 262 13.18 -0.94 31.94
CA GLU A 262 12.09 -1.35 32.83
C GLU A 262 12.52 -2.52 33.71
N HIS A 263 13.03 -3.59 33.11
CA HIS A 263 13.51 -4.74 33.87
C HIS A 263 14.64 -4.38 34.86
N LYS A 264 15.55 -3.46 34.51
CA LYS A 264 16.57 -2.95 35.44
C LYS A 264 15.95 -2.18 36.60
N ARG A 265 14.91 -1.38 36.36
CA ARG A 265 14.16 -0.67 37.41
C ARG A 265 13.47 -1.68 38.33
N ASP A 266 12.74 -2.63 37.79
CA ASP A 266 11.99 -3.63 38.56
C ASP A 266 12.92 -4.48 39.42
N ILE A 267 14.06 -4.94 38.87
CA ILE A 267 15.09 -5.64 39.64
C ILE A 267 15.64 -4.75 40.76
N SER A 268 15.86 -3.46 40.49
CA SER A 268 16.37 -2.53 41.50
C SER A 268 15.38 -2.27 42.62
N GLU A 269 14.09 -2.17 42.30
CA GLU A 269 13.00 -2.02 43.25
C GLU A 269 12.80 -3.28 44.07
N ALA A 270 12.75 -4.45 43.43
CA ALA A 270 12.69 -5.74 44.11
C ALA A 270 13.87 -5.93 45.08
N LYS A 271 15.10 -5.56 44.67
CA LYS A 271 16.27 -5.57 45.55
C LYS A 271 16.17 -4.55 46.70
N GLN A 272 15.53 -3.41 46.49
CA GLN A 272 15.30 -2.42 47.54
C GLN A 272 14.23 -2.89 48.53
N LEU A 273 13.16 -3.53 48.06
CA LEU A 273 12.14 -4.15 48.89
C LEU A 273 12.72 -5.30 49.71
N ASP A 274 13.53 -6.16 49.10
CA ASP A 274 14.25 -7.22 49.80
C ASP A 274 15.17 -6.66 50.90
N ARG A 275 15.94 -5.60 50.60
CA ARG A 275 16.75 -4.90 51.61
C ARG A 275 15.92 -4.26 52.72
N LYS A 276 14.71 -3.77 52.44
CA LYS A 276 13.79 -3.22 53.44
C LYS A 276 13.18 -4.32 54.31
N LEU A 277 12.78 -5.44 53.71
CA LEU A 277 12.27 -6.62 54.41
C LEU A 277 13.33 -7.24 55.32
N VAL A 278 14.56 -7.43 54.82
CA VAL A 278 15.69 -7.93 55.63
C VAL A 278 16.00 -7.00 56.82
N LYS A 279 15.81 -5.68 56.67
CA LYS A 279 15.95 -4.72 57.78
C LYS A 279 14.80 -4.75 58.79
N LEU A 280 13.59 -5.15 58.39
CA LEU A 280 12.43 -5.28 59.28
C LEU A 280 12.41 -6.57 60.11
N VAL A 281 13.33 -7.51 59.87
CA VAL A 281 13.48 -8.76 60.66
C VAL A 281 14.28 -8.54 61.97
N LEU A 282 14.66 -7.30 62.29
CA LEU A 282 15.11 -6.94 63.65
C LEU A 282 13.88 -6.76 64.55
N PRO A 283 13.74 -7.50 65.67
CA PRO A 283 12.53 -7.45 66.47
C PRO A 283 12.44 -6.10 67.18
N THR A 284 11.50 -5.27 66.73
CA THR A 284 10.94 -4.20 67.55
C THR A 284 9.44 -4.42 67.60
N ASP A 285 8.95 -4.47 68.84
CA ASP A 285 7.62 -4.91 69.23
C ASP A 285 6.48 -4.16 68.52
N LYS A 286 5.48 -4.96 68.13
CA LYS A 286 4.05 -4.65 67.96
C LYS A 286 3.69 -3.18 67.70
N ASN A 287 3.29 -2.91 66.46
CA ASN A 287 2.08 -2.13 66.20
C ASN A 287 1.34 -2.72 65.00
N GLU A 288 0.10 -3.15 65.26
CA GLU A 288 -0.87 -3.53 64.24
C GLU A 288 -1.32 -2.26 63.53
N GLU A 289 -0.79 -1.99 62.34
CA GLU A 289 -1.41 -1.06 61.39
C GLU A 289 -1.80 -1.84 60.13
N LYS A 290 -3.12 -1.80 59.88
CA LYS A 290 -3.78 -2.32 58.69
C LYS A 290 -3.26 -1.56 57.47
N ASP A 291 -2.28 -2.12 56.78
CA ASP A 291 -1.91 -1.65 55.46
C ASP A 291 -2.75 -2.34 54.40
N LYS A 292 -3.47 -1.47 53.71
CA LYS A 292 -4.41 -1.71 52.63
C LYS A 292 -3.79 -2.64 51.59
N GLU A 293 -4.56 -3.63 51.19
CA GLU A 293 -4.43 -4.26 49.87
C GLU A 293 -4.55 -3.13 48.84
N ASP A 294 -3.40 -2.53 48.49
CA ASP A 294 -3.25 -1.75 47.28
C ASP A 294 -3.39 -2.77 46.15
N ASP A 295 -4.65 -2.95 45.76
CA ASP A 295 -5.13 -3.48 44.50
C ASP A 295 -4.62 -2.54 43.38
N LYS A 296 -3.30 -2.45 43.26
CA LYS A 296 -2.65 -1.94 42.06
C LYS A 296 -2.82 -3.04 41.03
N ASN A 297 -3.97 -2.94 40.39
CA ASN A 297 -4.19 -3.34 39.02
C ASN A 297 -3.09 -2.66 38.17
N GLU A 298 -1.86 -3.18 38.25
CA GLU A 298 -0.76 -2.85 37.35
C GLU A 298 -1.22 -3.39 36.01
N LYS A 299 -1.91 -2.52 35.26
CA LYS A 299 -2.14 -2.69 33.83
C LYS A 299 -0.81 -3.17 33.27
N LEU A 300 -0.80 -4.42 32.81
CA LEU A 300 0.34 -4.98 32.12
C LEU A 300 0.74 -3.96 31.06
N PRO A 301 1.99 -3.47 31.02
CA PRO A 301 2.45 -2.78 29.83
C PRO A 301 2.19 -3.77 28.69
N ASP A 302 1.37 -3.39 27.71
CA ASP A 302 0.94 -4.26 26.63
C ASP A 302 2.14 -4.54 25.73
N ASN A 303 2.97 -5.46 26.20
CA ASN A 303 4.25 -5.80 25.62
C ASN A 303 3.98 -6.81 24.53
N GLN A 304 3.87 -6.31 23.31
CA GLN A 304 3.44 -7.13 22.18
C GLN A 304 4.39 -8.29 21.90
N LYS A 305 5.66 -8.13 22.28
CA LYS A 305 6.68 -9.18 22.24
C LYS A 305 6.40 -10.32 23.20
N LEU A 306 5.87 -10.04 24.40
CA LEU A 306 5.48 -11.07 25.36
C LEU A 306 4.22 -11.81 24.90
N GLY A 307 3.25 -11.09 24.33
CA GLY A 307 2.05 -11.68 23.74
C GLY A 307 2.37 -12.61 22.56
N LEU A 308 3.29 -12.19 21.68
CA LEU A 308 3.77 -13.03 20.58
C LEU A 308 4.53 -14.27 21.10
N LEU A 309 5.38 -14.11 22.11
CA LEU A 309 6.10 -15.22 22.72
C LEU A 309 5.14 -16.25 23.34
N GLU A 310 4.09 -15.79 24.04
CA GLU A 310 3.05 -16.68 24.57
C GLU A 310 2.37 -17.48 23.45
N ALA A 311 2.01 -16.83 22.33
CA ALA A 311 1.37 -17.49 21.19
C ALA A 311 2.31 -18.49 20.48
N LEU A 312 3.57 -18.13 20.25
CA LEU A 312 4.56 -19.03 19.65
C LEU A 312 4.77 -20.30 20.49
N LEU A 313 4.83 -20.15 21.81
CA LEU A 313 4.96 -21.29 22.74
C LEU A 313 3.73 -22.20 22.73
N ARG A 314 2.53 -21.64 22.54
CA ARG A 314 1.29 -22.43 22.43
C ARG A 314 1.22 -23.23 21.13
N ILE A 315 1.70 -22.67 20.02
CA ILE A 315 1.78 -23.37 18.73
C ILE A 315 2.90 -24.42 18.76
N GLY A 316 3.91 -24.24 19.62
CA GLY A 316 5.02 -25.17 19.79
C GLY A 316 6.26 -24.80 18.98
N ASP A 317 6.35 -23.56 18.50
CA ASP A 317 7.51 -23.07 17.76
C ASP A 317 8.62 -22.62 18.72
N TRP A 318 9.48 -23.56 19.08
CA TRP A 318 10.59 -23.30 20.01
C TRP A 318 11.70 -22.43 19.40
N HIS A 319 11.98 -22.56 18.10
CA HIS A 319 13.12 -21.87 17.47
C HIS A 319 12.90 -20.34 17.47
N HIS A 320 11.74 -19.90 17.02
CA HIS A 320 11.38 -18.48 17.03
C HIS A 320 11.20 -17.97 18.47
N ALA A 321 10.58 -18.76 19.36
CA ALA A 321 10.45 -18.41 20.77
C ALA A 321 11.81 -18.22 21.46
N GLN A 322 12.78 -19.10 21.20
CA GLN A 322 14.14 -18.99 21.73
C GLN A 322 14.84 -17.74 21.22
N SER A 323 14.71 -17.43 19.92
CA SER A 323 15.29 -16.21 19.34
C SER A 323 14.79 -14.94 20.04
N ILE A 324 13.48 -14.86 20.33
CA ILE A 324 12.91 -13.74 21.10
C ILE A 324 13.42 -13.74 22.55
N MET A 325 13.52 -14.91 23.19
CA MET A 325 14.02 -15.01 24.57
C MET A 325 15.49 -14.60 24.70
N ASP A 326 16.33 -14.93 23.73
CA ASP A 326 17.76 -14.59 23.72
C ASP A 326 18.00 -13.07 23.55
N GLN A 327 17.08 -12.36 22.91
CA GLN A 327 17.14 -10.89 22.79
C GLN A 327 16.63 -10.14 24.03
N MET A 328 15.94 -10.83 24.94
CA MET A 328 15.39 -10.23 26.16
C MET A 328 16.27 -10.50 27.39
N PRO A 329 16.19 -9.64 28.43
CA PRO A 329 16.97 -9.86 29.66
C PRO A 329 16.67 -11.22 30.31
N SER A 330 17.72 -11.83 30.87
CA SER A 330 17.60 -13.10 31.59
C SER A 330 16.50 -13.05 32.65
N PHE A 331 15.62 -14.05 32.64
CA PHE A 331 14.49 -14.25 33.57
C PHE A 331 13.30 -13.28 33.43
N TYR A 332 13.35 -12.28 32.55
CA TYR A 332 12.22 -11.37 32.32
C TYR A 332 11.01 -12.12 31.76
N THR A 333 11.22 -12.90 30.71
CA THR A 333 10.18 -13.73 30.06
C THR A 333 9.54 -14.74 31.01
N THR A 334 10.34 -15.39 31.85
CA THR A 334 9.87 -16.40 32.81
C THR A 334 9.18 -15.81 34.04
N SER A 335 9.34 -14.50 34.30
CA SER A 335 8.65 -13.82 35.41
C SER A 335 7.15 -13.69 35.14
N HIS A 336 6.74 -13.68 33.87
CA HIS A 336 5.35 -13.62 33.48
C HIS A 336 4.68 -15.00 33.56
N LYS A 337 3.62 -15.09 34.37
CA LYS A 337 2.88 -16.33 34.63
C LYS A 337 2.35 -17.00 33.36
N ALA A 338 1.88 -16.23 32.38
CA ALA A 338 1.32 -16.77 31.13
C ALA A 338 2.36 -17.53 30.30
N ILE A 339 3.57 -16.95 30.16
CA ILE A 339 4.70 -17.57 29.46
C ILE A 339 5.19 -18.81 30.23
N ALA A 340 5.30 -18.72 31.56
CA ALA A 340 5.70 -19.87 32.38
C ALA A 340 4.73 -21.05 32.24
N LEU A 341 3.42 -20.78 32.23
CA LEU A 341 2.40 -21.82 32.01
C LEU A 341 2.49 -22.41 30.59
N ALA A 342 2.70 -21.59 29.55
CA ALA A 342 2.89 -22.07 28.18
C ALA A 342 4.13 -22.96 28.05
N LEU A 343 5.26 -22.57 28.68
CA LEU A 343 6.47 -23.39 28.76
C LEU A 343 6.20 -24.72 29.48
N CYS A 344 5.50 -24.70 30.61
CA CYS A 344 5.13 -25.92 31.32
C CYS A 344 4.26 -26.85 30.47
N GLN A 345 3.32 -26.30 29.68
CA GLN A 345 2.49 -27.08 28.76
C GLN A 345 3.32 -27.71 27.65
N LEU A 346 4.25 -26.96 27.05
CA LEU A 346 5.16 -27.48 26.02
C LEU A 346 6.05 -28.61 26.58
N VAL A 347 6.63 -28.41 27.76
CA VAL A 347 7.40 -29.46 28.45
C VAL A 347 6.52 -30.67 28.79
N HIS A 348 5.29 -30.44 29.25
CA HIS A 348 4.36 -31.53 29.54
C HIS A 348 4.08 -32.38 28.30
N LEU A 349 3.76 -31.77 27.16
CA LEU A 349 3.47 -32.47 25.90
C LEU A 349 4.68 -33.24 25.35
N THR A 350 5.88 -32.69 25.48
CA THR A 350 7.12 -33.35 25.01
C THR A 350 7.55 -34.51 25.91
N VAL A 351 7.33 -34.41 27.22
CA VAL A 351 7.74 -35.44 28.19
C VAL A 351 6.65 -36.50 28.39
N GLU A 352 5.38 -36.21 28.13
CA GLU A 352 4.26 -37.13 28.25
C GLU A 352 4.49 -38.53 27.62
N PRO A 353 4.97 -38.67 26.37
CA PRO A 353 5.20 -39.99 25.78
C PRO A 353 6.28 -40.80 26.51
N LEU A 354 7.31 -40.14 27.04
CA LEU A 354 8.37 -40.78 27.83
C LEU A 354 7.87 -41.16 29.23
N TYR A 355 7.12 -40.26 29.86
CA TYR A 355 6.53 -40.47 31.18
C TYR A 355 5.56 -41.66 31.17
N ARG A 356 4.65 -41.72 30.18
CA ARG A 356 3.74 -42.87 29.99
C ARG A 356 4.52 -44.18 29.82
N ARG A 357 5.60 -44.18 29.04
CA ARG A 357 6.42 -45.38 28.80
C ARG A 357 7.11 -45.90 30.06
N CYS A 358 7.62 -45.00 30.92
CA CYS A 358 8.27 -45.37 32.18
C CYS A 358 7.28 -45.76 33.29
N CYS A 359 6.11 -45.12 33.37
CA CYS A 359 5.09 -45.49 34.36
C CYS A 359 4.44 -46.85 34.07
N PHE A 360 4.30 -47.25 32.80
CA PHE A 360 3.87 -48.62 32.47
C PHE A 360 4.89 -49.69 32.85
N LEU A 361 6.18 -49.36 32.94
CA LEU A 361 7.25 -50.26 33.41
C LEU A 361 7.30 -50.42 34.94
N LEU A 362 6.57 -49.60 35.71
CA LEU A 362 6.50 -49.66 37.17
C LEU A 362 5.30 -50.45 37.70
N CYS A 363 4.41 -50.93 36.83
CA CYS A 363 3.24 -51.74 37.19
C CYS A 363 3.39 -53.24 36.83
N HIS A 364 4.62 -53.73 36.61
CA HIS A 364 4.88 -55.16 36.38
C HIS A 364 5.87 -55.75 37.37
#